data_AF-A0A3P1ZX17-F1
#
_entry.id   AF-A0A3P1ZX17-F1
#
_cell.length_a   1.000
_cell.length_b   1.000
_cell.length_c   1.000
_cell.angle_alpha   90.00
_cell.angle_beta   90.00
_cell.angle_gamma   90.00
#
_symmetry.space_group_name_H-M   'P 1'
#
loop_
_entity.id
_entity.type
_entity.pdbx_description
1 polymer ?
#
loop_
_entity_poly.entity_id
_entity_poly.type
_entity_poly.pdbx_seq_one_letter_code
_entity_poly.pdbx_strand_id
1 'polypeptide(L)'
;MRESMLTITQPLRGVPAPGGYDPEMLFVECARCGAPVMWEPGKATRIMNMAGIDALELDSSCLLVTDGCSLCSAEKEFTVQIFRVSAGSAASLPPRTGNA
;
A
#
# COMPACT_ATOMS: atom_id res chain seq x y z
N MET A 1 -29.22 -35.48 -8.85
CA MET A 1 -28.66 -34.57 -7.83
C MET A 1 -28.55 -33.21 -8.49
N ARG A 2 -29.19 -32.17 -7.92
CA ARG A 2 -29.30 -30.84 -8.53
C ARG A 2 -28.04 -30.06 -8.17
N GLU A 3 -27.21 -29.76 -9.16
CA GLU A 3 -26.02 -28.94 -8.98
C GLU A 3 -26.43 -27.46 -8.98
N SER A 4 -26.47 -26.86 -7.80
CA SER A 4 -26.71 -25.44 -7.62
C SER A 4 -25.43 -24.69 -7.96
N MET A 5 -25.33 -24.21 -9.20
CA MET A 5 -24.27 -23.32 -9.66
C MET A 5 -24.40 -22.00 -8.88
N LEU A 6 -23.55 -21.81 -7.86
CA LEU A 6 -23.43 -20.52 -7.18
C LEU A 6 -22.76 -19.56 -8.17
N THR A 7 -23.56 -18.70 -8.79
CA THR A 7 -23.08 -17.53 -9.53
C THR A 7 -22.10 -16.79 -8.63
N ILE A 8 -20.83 -16.74 -9.05
CA ILE A 8 -19.86 -15.81 -8.49
C ILE A 8 -20.36 -14.42 -8.85
N THR A 9 -21.11 -13.82 -7.93
CA THR A 9 -21.48 -12.41 -8.00
C THR A 9 -20.18 -11.64 -8.12
N GLN A 10 -20.07 -10.90 -9.22
CA GLN A 10 -18.91 -10.11 -9.61
C GLN A 10 -18.29 -9.41 -8.38
N PRO A 11 -16.95 -9.31 -8.29
CA PRO A 11 -16.36 -8.44 -7.28
C PRO A 11 -17.02 -7.07 -7.45
N LEU A 12 -17.38 -6.43 -6.34
CA LEU A 12 -17.81 -5.04 -6.31
C LEU A 12 -16.66 -4.21 -6.86
N ARG A 13 -16.56 -4.11 -8.19
CA ARG A 13 -15.77 -3.11 -8.88
C ARG A 13 -16.44 -1.81 -8.49
N GLY A 14 -15.90 -1.18 -7.45
CA GLY A 14 -16.14 0.23 -7.21
C GLY A 14 -15.98 0.96 -8.54
N VAL A 15 -16.83 1.94 -8.77
CA VAL A 15 -16.73 2.85 -9.91
C VAL A 15 -15.25 3.26 -10.01
N PRO A 16 -14.57 3.06 -11.17
CA PRO A 16 -13.23 3.60 -11.34
C PRO A 16 -13.32 5.09 -11.05
N ALA A 17 -12.62 5.54 -10.01
CA ALA A 17 -12.58 6.95 -9.67
C ALA A 17 -12.09 7.70 -10.92
N PRO A 18 -12.82 8.73 -11.39
CA PRO A 18 -12.42 9.47 -12.57
C PRO A 18 -11.12 10.24 -12.25
N GLY A 19 -9.97 9.68 -12.60
CA GLY A 19 -8.72 10.41 -12.81
C GLY A 19 -7.52 10.11 -11.90
N GLY A 20 -7.63 9.24 -10.88
CA GLY A 20 -6.55 9.01 -9.90
C GLY A 20 -5.94 7.61 -9.93
N TYR A 21 -4.72 7.47 -9.42
CA TYR A 21 -4.09 6.16 -9.20
C TYR A 21 -4.74 5.48 -7.99
N ASP A 22 -5.06 4.18 -8.12
CA ASP A 22 -5.67 3.40 -7.03
C ASP A 22 -4.66 3.24 -5.87
N PRO A 23 -4.91 3.81 -4.67
CA PRO A 23 -4.00 3.69 -3.54
C PRO A 23 -3.74 2.24 -3.13
N GLU A 24 -4.69 1.34 -3.37
CA GLU A 24 -4.55 -0.10 -3.05
C GLU A 24 -3.57 -0.83 -3.98
N MET A 25 -3.18 -0.20 -5.09
CA MET A 25 -2.16 -0.72 -6.00
C MET A 25 -0.73 -0.27 -5.63
N LEU A 26 -0.58 0.61 -4.63
CA LEU A 26 0.74 1.03 -4.15
C LEU A 26 1.45 -0.11 -3.41
N PHE A 27 2.73 -0.29 -3.74
CA PHE A 27 3.58 -1.21 -3.00
C PHE A 27 3.85 -0.66 -1.58
N VAL A 28 3.89 -1.56 -0.60
CA VAL A 28 4.18 -1.22 0.81
C VAL A 28 5.37 -2.05 1.30
N GLU A 29 6.42 -1.38 1.76
CA GLU A 29 7.65 -2.00 2.27
C GLU A 29 7.88 -1.70 3.76
N CYS A 30 8.38 -2.67 4.51
CA CYS A 30 8.87 -2.46 5.87
C CYS A 30 10.30 -1.89 5.87
N ALA A 31 10.52 -0.71 6.46
CA ALA A 31 11.85 -0.09 6.55
C ALA A 31 12.88 -0.91 7.37
N ARG A 32 12.41 -1.81 8.24
CA ARG A 32 13.27 -2.63 9.11
C ARG A 32 13.80 -3.89 8.44
N CYS A 33 12.97 -4.62 7.71
CA CYS A 33 13.36 -5.91 7.12
C CYS A 33 13.25 -5.94 5.59
N GLY A 34 12.73 -4.89 4.96
CA GLY A 34 12.46 -4.84 3.52
C GLY A 34 11.32 -5.77 3.06
N ALA A 35 10.65 -6.47 3.97
CA ALA A 35 9.56 -7.36 3.62
C ALA A 35 8.34 -6.56 3.14
N PRO A 36 7.59 -7.08 2.14
CA PRO A 36 6.33 -6.47 1.74
C PRO A 36 5.32 -6.54 2.88
N VAL A 37 4.59 -5.45 3.10
CA VAL A 37 3.54 -5.38 4.12
C VAL A 37 2.18 -5.54 3.46
N MET A 38 1.47 -6.59 3.83
CA MET A 38 0.11 -6.83 3.34
C MET A 38 -0.89 -6.07 4.19
N TRP A 39 -1.74 -5.29 3.55
CA TRP A 39 -2.85 -4.60 4.19
C TRP A 39 -4.19 -5.14 3.73
N GLU A 40 -5.18 -5.02 4.61
CA GLU A 40 -6.58 -5.29 4.29
C GLU A 40 -7.09 -4.31 3.22
N PRO A 41 -8.00 -4.74 2.33
CA PRO A 41 -8.56 -3.86 1.30
C PRO A 41 -9.16 -2.56 1.89
N GLY A 42 -8.84 -1.43 1.26
CA GLY A 42 -9.29 -0.09 1.65
C GLY A 42 -8.43 0.58 2.72
N LYS A 43 -7.42 -0.11 3.27
CA LYS A 43 -6.51 0.44 4.28
C LYS A 43 -5.66 1.56 3.70
N ALA A 44 -5.12 1.41 2.48
CA ALA A 44 -4.28 2.43 1.87
C ALA A 44 -5.11 3.69 1.62
N THR A 45 -6.28 3.54 0.99
CA THR A 45 -7.24 4.62 0.76
C THR A 45 -7.57 5.39 2.05
N ARG A 46 -7.82 4.66 3.16
CA ARG A 46 -8.07 5.28 4.46
C ARG A 46 -6.87 6.07 4.98
N ILE A 47 -5.65 5.54 4.84
CA ILE A 47 -4.43 6.22 5.27
C ILE A 47 -4.21 7.50 4.45
N MET A 48 -4.37 7.46 3.13
CA MET A 48 -4.24 8.65 2.27
C MET A 48 -5.23 9.74 2.65
N ASN A 49 -6.50 9.36 2.86
CA ASN A 49 -7.54 10.28 3.31
C ASN A 49 -7.22 10.92 4.67
N MET A 50 -6.67 10.14 5.62
CA MET A 50 -6.24 10.67 6.92
C MET A 50 -5.03 11.61 6.80
N ALA A 51 -4.14 11.35 5.85
CA ALA A 51 -2.98 12.21 5.56
C ALA A 51 -3.35 13.48 4.77
N GLY A 52 -4.59 13.60 4.29
CA GLY A 52 -5.03 14.71 3.46
C GLY A 52 -4.42 14.71 2.05
N ILE A 53 -3.96 13.53 1.58
CA ILE A 53 -3.36 13.35 0.26
C ILE A 53 -4.46 12.95 -0.72
N ASP A 54 -4.60 13.71 -1.81
CA ASP A 54 -5.56 13.37 -2.86
C ASP A 54 -5.03 12.17 -3.67
N ALA A 55 -5.90 11.22 -4.01
CA ALA A 55 -5.55 10.11 -4.89
C ALA A 55 -5.08 10.57 -6.28
N LEU A 56 -5.45 11.79 -6.69
CA LEU A 56 -4.94 12.44 -7.90
C LEU A 56 -3.45 12.81 -7.82
N GLU A 57 -2.89 12.96 -6.62
CA GLU A 57 -1.46 13.25 -6.42
C GLU A 57 -0.59 11.99 -6.50
N LEU A 58 -1.21 10.82 -6.60
CA LEU A 58 -0.56 9.53 -6.65
C LEU A 58 -0.39 9.06 -8.08
N ASP A 59 0.72 8.37 -8.29
CA ASP A 59 1.05 7.72 -9.54
C ASP A 59 1.90 6.47 -9.24
N SER A 60 2.28 5.74 -10.28
CA SER A 60 3.07 4.50 -10.17
C SER A 60 4.50 4.70 -9.66
N SER A 61 4.95 5.94 -9.46
CA SER A 61 6.24 6.25 -8.83
C SER A 61 6.14 6.39 -7.32
N CYS A 62 4.96 6.37 -6.73
CA CYS A 62 4.79 6.41 -5.28
C CYS A 62 5.01 5.03 -4.63
N LEU A 63 5.63 5.04 -3.45
CA LEU A 63 5.94 3.90 -2.59
C LEU A 63 5.52 4.21 -1.16
N LEU A 64 4.83 3.27 -0.50
CA LEU A 64 4.54 3.35 0.93
C LEU A 64 5.59 2.60 1.73
N VAL A 65 6.04 3.20 2.83
CA VAL A 65 7.05 2.62 3.70
C VAL A 65 6.56 2.68 5.14
N THR A 66 6.59 1.54 5.83
CA THR A 66 6.24 1.45 7.25
C THR A 66 7.50 1.38 8.12
N ASP A 67 7.44 1.91 9.34
CA ASP A 67 8.52 1.81 10.34
C ASP A 67 8.63 0.43 11.00
N GLY A 68 7.72 -0.49 10.66
CA GLY A 68 7.70 -1.87 11.14
C GLY A 68 6.63 -2.71 10.42
N CYS A 69 6.64 -4.01 10.70
CA CYS A 69 5.63 -4.95 10.25
C CYS A 69 5.42 -6.05 11.29
N SER A 70 4.40 -6.88 11.11
CA SER A 70 4.06 -7.99 12.01
C SER A 70 5.17 -9.03 12.17
N LEU A 71 6.14 -9.09 11.25
CA LEU A 71 7.31 -9.94 11.36
C LEU A 71 8.41 -9.33 12.24
N CYS A 72 8.52 -8.00 12.29
CA CYS A 72 9.53 -7.30 13.08
C CYS A 72 9.06 -6.96 14.50
N SER A 73 7.76 -6.78 14.71
CA SER A 73 7.16 -6.39 15.99
C SER A 73 5.75 -6.96 16.10
N ALA A 74 5.34 -7.31 17.32
CA ALA A 74 3.96 -7.69 17.63
C ALA A 74 3.02 -6.48 17.74
N GLU A 75 3.56 -5.26 17.58
CA GLU A 75 2.77 -4.04 17.55
C GLU A 75 1.79 -4.03 16.37
N LYS A 76 0.66 -3.35 16.56
CA LYS A 76 -0.42 -3.24 15.57
C LYS A 76 -0.49 -1.87 14.90
N GLU A 77 0.32 -0.94 15.38
CA GLU A 77 0.38 0.43 14.90
C GLU A 77 1.79 0.67 14.39
N PHE A 78 1.86 1.17 13.16
CA PHE A 78 3.10 1.48 12.46
C PHE A 78 2.91 2.85 11.82
N THR A 79 3.96 3.65 11.82
CA THR A 79 3.99 4.90 11.09
C THR A 79 4.17 4.58 9.60
N VAL A 80 3.46 5.31 8.74
CA VAL A 80 3.56 5.16 7.28
C VAL A 80 4.09 6.46 6.68
N GLN A 81 5.07 6.32 5.79
CA GLN A 81 5.63 7.41 4.99
C GLN A 81 5.42 7.12 3.51
N ILE A 82 5.30 8.18 2.70
CA ILE A 82 5.09 8.08 1.26
C ILE A 82 6.29 8.67 0.57
N PHE A 83 6.90 7.89 -0.30
CA PHE A 83 8.07 8.26 -1.08
C PHE A 83 7.72 8.28 -2.55
N ARG A 84 8.17 9.30 -3.28
CA ARG A 84 8.12 9.33 -4.74
C ARG A 84 9.47 8.91 -5.30
N VAL A 85 9.50 7.81 -6.05
CA VAL A 85 10.70 7.21 -6.64
C VAL A 85 10.94 7.82 -8.01
N SER A 86 11.96 8.67 -8.12
CA SER A 86 12.38 9.24 -9.41
C SER A 86 13.43 8.33 -10.06
N ALA A 87 13.42 8.20 -11.39
CA ALA A 87 14.51 7.59 -12.15
C ALA A 87 15.75 8.49 -12.11
N GLY A 88 16.41 8.59 -10.96
CA GLY A 88 17.46 9.58 -10.71
C GLY A 88 18.18 9.31 -9.40
N SER A 89 19.22 8.48 -9.49
CA SER A 89 20.21 8.16 -8.45
C SER A 89 19.69 7.52 -7.16
N ALA A 90 20.47 6.57 -6.62
CA ALA A 90 20.22 5.84 -5.38
C ALA A 90 20.23 6.71 -4.09
N ALA A 91 19.98 8.02 -4.19
CA ALA A 91 20.25 9.01 -3.16
C ALA A 91 19.12 9.22 -2.13
N SER A 92 17.94 8.63 -2.33
CA SER A 92 16.76 8.91 -1.47
C SER A 92 15.98 7.68 -1.07
N LEU A 93 16.61 6.50 -1.04
CA LEU A 93 15.98 5.39 -0.32
C LEU A 93 15.99 5.73 1.17
N PRO A 94 14.88 5.51 1.91
CA PRO A 94 14.89 5.69 3.35
C PRO A 94 16.03 4.84 3.94
N PRO A 95 16.72 5.34 4.99
CA PRO A 95 17.80 4.61 5.62
C PRO A 95 17.28 3.24 6.06
N ARG A 96 17.71 2.19 5.37
CA ARG A 96 17.38 0.80 5.72
C ARG A 96 18.17 0.44 6.96
N THR A 97 17.56 0.61 8.14
CA THR A 97 18.08 0.05 9.39
C THR A 97 17.59 -1.39 9.49
N GLY A 98 18.16 -2.26 8.66
CA GLY A 98 17.83 -3.68 8.63
C GLY A 98 19.09 -4.52 8.61
N ASN A 99 19.25 -5.37 9.63
CA ASN A 99 20.31 -6.36 9.69
C ASN A 99 19.86 -7.50 8.77
N ALA A 100 20.64 -7.78 7.71
CA ALA A 100 20.43 -8.92 6.81
C ALA A 100 20.56 -10.26 7.55
#